data_AF-A0A2D6HDK9-F1
#
_entry.id   AF-A0A2D6HDK9-F1
#
_cell.length_a   1.000
_cell.length_b   1.000
_cell.length_c   1.000
_cell.angle_alpha   90.00
_cell.angle_beta   90.00
_cell.angle_gamma   90.00
#
_symmetry.space_group_name_H-M   'P 1'
#
loop_
_entity.id
_entity.type
_entity.pdbx_description
1 polymer ?
#
loop_
_entity_poly.entity_id
_entity_poly.type
_entity_poly.pdbx_seq_one_letter_code
_entity_poly.pdbx_strand_id
1 'polypeptide(L)'
;MKSIHLAGSASLLLASLPAAGAQEAAPAPGASFLPPVRLMAGEEFLGAKRRYPSPALFDVDGDGHADLVVADLSGRPTVALGVAGEPQGFGPETALRDADGEKLDFNNW
;
A
#
# COMPACT_ATOMS: atom_id res chain seq x y z
N MET A 1 38.19 -52.86 11.56
CA MET A 1 39.04 -51.72 11.97
C MET A 1 38.28 -50.44 11.62
N LYS A 2 38.03 -49.55 12.61
CA LYS A 2 37.77 -48.08 12.48
C LYS A 2 36.51 -47.66 11.69
N SER A 3 35.66 -46.69 12.02
CA SER A 3 35.53 -45.60 13.03
C SER A 3 34.05 -45.16 13.01
N ILE A 4 33.35 -44.90 14.13
CA ILE A 4 33.10 -43.59 14.79
C ILE A 4 32.86 -42.41 13.83
N HIS A 5 31.72 -41.70 13.95
CA HIS A 5 31.55 -40.24 14.18
C HIS A 5 30.05 -39.90 14.15
N LEU A 6 29.41 -39.73 15.32
CA LEU A 6 29.13 -38.48 16.03
C LEU A 6 28.17 -37.54 15.28
N ALA A 7 26.94 -37.44 15.79
CA ALA A 7 25.91 -36.51 15.36
C ALA A 7 26.41 -35.07 15.47
N GLY A 8 26.52 -34.39 14.32
CA GLY A 8 26.79 -32.96 14.26
C GLY A 8 25.51 -32.19 14.54
N SER A 9 25.36 -31.69 15.77
CA SER A 9 24.40 -30.62 16.07
C SER A 9 24.76 -29.40 15.22
N ALA A 10 23.89 -29.03 14.29
CA ALA A 10 24.00 -27.76 13.60
C ALA A 10 23.63 -26.65 14.60
N SER A 11 24.64 -26.07 15.24
CA SER A 11 24.49 -24.82 15.99
C SER A 11 24.03 -23.73 15.02
N LEU A 12 22.76 -23.37 15.10
CA LEU A 12 22.21 -22.19 14.46
C LEU A 12 22.81 -20.97 15.16
N LEU A 13 23.83 -20.36 14.57
CA LEU A 13 24.31 -19.03 14.97
C LEU A 13 23.22 -18.03 14.61
N LEU A 14 22.37 -17.67 15.58
CA LEU A 14 21.60 -16.42 15.49
C LEU A 14 22.60 -15.26 15.57
N ALA A 15 23.00 -14.74 14.41
CA ALA A 15 23.57 -13.41 14.35
C ALA A 15 22.49 -12.43 14.79
N SER A 16 22.67 -11.83 15.98
CA SER A 16 21.89 -10.68 16.39
C SER A 16 22.18 -9.53 15.43
N LEU A 17 21.30 -9.30 14.46
CA LEU A 17 21.25 -8.02 13.77
C LEU A 17 20.96 -6.97 14.83
N PRO A 18 21.73 -5.87 14.93
CA PRO A 18 21.25 -4.75 15.69
C PRO A 18 19.94 -4.33 15.02
N ALA A 19 18.86 -4.29 15.80
CA ALA A 19 17.70 -3.50 15.42
C ALA A 19 18.23 -2.06 15.29
N ALA A 20 18.63 -1.69 14.09
CA ALA A 20 18.82 -0.30 13.74
C ALA A 20 17.43 0.29 13.90
N GLY A 21 17.17 0.89 15.06
CA GLY A 21 16.04 1.77 15.22
C GLY A 21 16.14 2.73 14.06
N ALA A 22 15.17 2.68 13.15
CA ALA A 22 14.95 3.76 12.23
C ALA A 22 14.58 4.96 13.11
N GLN A 23 15.61 5.65 13.59
CA GLN A 23 15.47 6.98 14.13
C GLN A 23 15.00 7.78 12.93
N GLU A 24 13.68 7.98 12.85
CA GLU A 24 13.10 8.86 11.86
C GLU A 24 13.76 10.21 12.08
N ALA A 25 14.72 10.53 11.22
CA ALA A 25 15.49 11.75 11.36
C ALA A 25 14.48 12.88 11.31
N ALA A 26 14.44 13.69 12.38
CA ALA A 26 13.64 14.90 12.36
C ALA A 26 13.92 15.62 11.03
N PRO A 27 12.88 16.08 10.31
CA PRO A 27 13.07 16.70 9.02
C PRO A 27 14.13 17.79 9.17
N ALA A 28 15.16 17.73 8.32
CA ALA A 28 16.25 18.71 8.37
C ALA A 28 15.64 20.12 8.41
N PRO A 29 16.13 21.02 9.29
CA PRO A 29 15.62 22.39 9.34
C PRO A 29 15.66 23.00 7.93
N GLY A 30 14.49 23.31 7.37
CA GLY A 30 14.36 23.86 6.02
C GLY A 30 13.84 22.91 4.93
N ALA A 31 13.44 21.67 5.26
CA ALA A 31 12.70 20.85 4.31
C ALA A 31 11.33 21.50 3.98
N SER A 32 11.14 21.91 2.73
CA SER A 32 9.84 22.32 2.20
C SER A 32 9.29 21.23 1.29
N PHE A 33 7.98 21.02 1.36
CA PHE A 33 7.30 20.21 0.35
C PHE A 33 7.27 20.97 -0.97
N LEU A 34 7.33 20.20 -2.07
CA LEU A 34 6.91 20.73 -3.36
C LEU A 34 5.44 21.17 -3.28
N PRO A 35 5.01 22.10 -4.16
CA PRO A 35 3.60 22.43 -4.28
C PRO A 35 2.75 21.17 -4.45
N PRO A 36 1.54 21.11 -3.85
CA PRO A 36 0.70 19.94 -3.95
C PRO A 36 0.28 19.71 -5.41
N VAL A 37 0.33 18.44 -5.83
CA VAL A 37 -0.13 17.99 -7.15
C VAL A 37 -1.47 17.28 -6.98
N ARG A 38 -2.39 17.49 -7.91
CA ARG A 38 -3.62 16.69 -7.96
C ARG A 38 -3.30 15.32 -8.54
N LEU A 39 -3.65 14.28 -7.78
CA LEU A 39 -3.48 12.90 -8.25
C LEU A 39 -4.49 12.59 -9.35
N MET A 40 -4.04 11.83 -10.32
CA MET A 40 -4.85 11.28 -11.41
C MET A 40 -5.15 9.81 -11.12
N ALA A 41 -6.29 9.33 -11.60
CA ALA A 41 -6.64 7.93 -11.68
C ALA A 41 -7.03 7.65 -13.14
N GLY A 42 -6.08 7.11 -13.91
CA GLY A 42 -6.16 7.09 -15.37
C GLY A 42 -6.17 8.52 -15.93
N GLU A 43 -7.19 8.85 -16.74
CA GLU A 43 -7.31 10.15 -17.41
C GLU A 43 -8.10 11.20 -16.61
N GLU A 44 -8.68 10.82 -15.48
CA GLU A 44 -9.51 11.70 -14.63
C GLU A 44 -8.79 12.01 -13.30
N PHE A 45 -9.18 13.11 -12.65
CA PHE A 45 -8.69 13.38 -11.29
C PHE A 45 -9.23 12.32 -10.32
N LEU A 46 -8.39 11.89 -9.38
CA LEU A 46 -8.81 11.01 -8.29
C LEU A 46 -10.00 11.62 -7.54
N GLY A 47 -11.04 10.82 -7.31
CA GLY A 47 -12.28 11.19 -6.64
C GLY A 47 -13.14 12.19 -7.41
N ALA A 48 -12.91 12.36 -8.71
CA ALA A 48 -13.70 13.28 -9.53
C ALA A 48 -15.20 12.96 -9.41
N LYS A 49 -16.02 14.02 -9.36
CA LYS A 49 -17.49 13.95 -9.34
C LYS A 49 -18.07 13.27 -8.07
N ARG A 50 -17.28 13.10 -7.00
CA ARG A 50 -17.75 12.55 -5.71
C ARG A 50 -18.16 13.62 -4.71
N ARG A 51 -19.05 13.25 -3.79
CA ARG A 51 -19.42 14.07 -2.62
C ARG A 51 -18.69 13.55 -1.38
N TYR A 52 -17.90 14.40 -0.74
CA TYR A 52 -17.08 14.05 0.43
C TYR A 52 -16.15 12.85 0.17
N PRO A 53 -15.22 12.97 -0.81
CA PRO A 53 -14.27 11.91 -1.07
C PRO A 53 -13.37 11.67 0.15
N SER A 54 -13.24 10.41 0.54
CA SER A 54 -12.43 9.94 1.66
C SER A 54 -11.39 8.95 1.15
N PRO A 55 -10.20 9.43 0.73
CA PRO A 55 -9.15 8.57 0.19
C PRO A 55 -8.37 7.87 1.31
N ALA A 56 -7.93 6.64 1.04
CA ALA A 56 -7.00 5.86 1.86
C ALA A 56 -5.97 5.17 0.95
N LEU A 57 -4.74 5.02 1.44
CA LEU A 57 -3.63 4.39 0.72
C LEU A 57 -3.37 3.00 1.30
N PHE A 58 -3.47 1.95 0.49
CA PHE A 58 -3.25 0.56 0.88
C PHE A 58 -2.91 -0.30 -0.35
N ASP A 59 -2.13 -1.37 -0.18
CA ASP A 59 -1.88 -2.38 -1.23
C ASP A 59 -3.04 -3.38 -1.22
N VAL A 60 -4.05 -3.16 -2.07
CA VAL A 60 -5.32 -3.88 -2.06
C VAL A 60 -5.22 -5.21 -2.79
N ASP A 61 -4.40 -5.29 -3.85
CA ASP A 61 -4.25 -6.51 -4.64
C ASP A 61 -3.03 -7.37 -4.27
N GLY A 62 -2.17 -6.86 -3.38
CA GLY A 62 -1.05 -7.60 -2.80
C GLY A 62 0.18 -7.66 -3.72
N ASP A 63 0.29 -6.77 -4.70
CA ASP A 63 1.42 -6.73 -5.62
C ASP A 63 2.66 -5.99 -5.06
N GLY A 64 2.54 -5.39 -3.88
CA GLY A 64 3.59 -4.62 -3.21
C GLY A 64 3.62 -3.14 -3.60
N HIS A 65 2.67 -2.67 -4.39
CA HIS A 65 2.48 -1.27 -4.74
C HIS A 65 1.29 -0.67 -3.98
N ALA A 66 1.37 0.64 -3.71
CA ALA A 66 0.33 1.31 -2.95
C ALA A 66 -0.81 1.73 -3.88
N ASP A 67 -2.04 1.33 -3.55
CA ASP A 67 -3.26 1.71 -4.26
C ASP A 67 -4.01 2.80 -3.51
N LEU A 68 -4.88 3.51 -4.24
CA LEU A 68 -5.80 4.47 -3.65
C LEU A 68 -7.21 3.92 -3.61
N VAL A 69 -7.70 3.66 -2.41
CA VAL A 69 -9.10 3.41 -2.14
C VAL A 69 -9.81 4.75 -1.93
N VAL A 70 -10.89 4.99 -2.67
CA VAL A 70 -11.70 6.19 -2.52
C VAL A 70 -13.10 5.77 -2.16
N ALA A 71 -13.53 6.12 -0.94
CA ALA A 71 -14.93 6.06 -0.55
C ALA A 71 -15.56 7.46 -0.67
N ASP A 72 -16.88 7.51 -0.61
CA ASP A 72 -17.61 8.76 -0.56
C ASP A 72 -18.91 8.60 0.23
N LEU A 73 -19.70 9.67 0.23
CA LEU A 73 -20.96 9.73 0.95
C LEU A 73 -21.92 8.58 0.62
N SER A 74 -21.91 8.05 -0.61
CA SER A 74 -22.82 7.00 -1.08
C SER A 74 -22.51 5.60 -0.55
N GLY A 75 -21.36 5.41 0.11
CA GLY A 75 -20.97 4.10 0.65
C GLY A 75 -20.53 3.09 -0.41
N ARG A 76 -20.17 3.54 -1.63
CA ARG A 76 -19.73 2.71 -2.75
C ARG A 76 -18.24 2.95 -3.03
N PRO A 77 -17.31 2.26 -2.33
CA PRO A 77 -15.89 2.49 -2.52
C PRO A 77 -15.39 2.03 -3.90
N THR A 78 -14.34 2.69 -4.38
CA THR A 78 -13.56 2.29 -5.55
C THR A 78 -12.09 2.18 -5.19
N VAL A 79 -11.33 1.54 -6.07
CA VAL A 79 -9.87 1.48 -6.01
C VAL A 79 -9.27 1.94 -7.34
N ALA A 80 -8.22 2.74 -7.27
CA ALA A 80 -7.31 3.03 -8.37
C ALA A 80 -5.98 2.32 -8.07
N LEU A 81 -5.67 1.28 -8.83
CA LEU A 81 -4.47 0.46 -8.61
C LEU A 81 -3.20 1.24 -8.93
N GLY A 82 -2.18 1.08 -8.10
CA GLY A 82 -0.85 1.61 -8.32
C GLY A 82 -0.22 1.04 -9.59
N VAL A 83 0.62 1.82 -10.24
CA VAL A 83 1.35 1.38 -11.43
C VAL A 83 2.80 1.12 -11.07
N ALA A 84 3.25 -0.13 -11.26
CA ALA A 84 4.62 -0.56 -10.98
C ALA A 84 5.65 0.35 -11.68
N GLY A 85 6.59 0.90 -10.90
CA GLY A 85 7.66 1.75 -11.40
C GLY A 85 7.26 3.20 -11.70
N GLU A 86 6.01 3.58 -11.45
CA GLU A 86 5.49 4.94 -11.65
C GLU A 86 5.07 5.52 -10.28
N PRO A 87 5.97 6.25 -9.58
CA PRO A 87 5.60 6.92 -8.34
C PRO A 87 4.42 7.87 -8.58
N GLN A 88 3.33 7.70 -7.83
CA GLN A 88 2.07 8.44 -8.00
C GLN A 88 1.32 8.15 -9.31
N GLY A 89 1.69 7.10 -10.04
CA GLY A 89 0.93 6.57 -11.17
C GLY A 89 -0.18 5.64 -10.67
N PHE A 90 -1.43 5.94 -11.07
CA PHE A 90 -2.58 5.12 -10.74
C PHE A 90 -3.43 4.86 -11.99
N GLY A 91 -3.93 3.63 -12.09
CA GLY A 91 -4.94 3.26 -13.09
C GLY A 91 -6.28 3.97 -12.86
N PRO A 92 -7.27 3.77 -13.75
CA PRO A 92 -8.61 4.32 -13.57
C PRO A 92 -9.26 3.76 -12.29
N GLU A 93 -10.10 4.58 -11.64
CA GLU A 93 -10.92 4.09 -10.54
C GLU A 93 -11.90 3.01 -11.01
N THR A 94 -11.90 1.88 -10.32
CA THR A 94 -12.83 0.77 -10.55
C THR A 94 -13.56 0.44 -9.25
N ALA A 95 -14.76 -0.14 -9.35
CA ALA A 95 -15.52 -0.54 -8.17
C ALA A 95 -14.70 -1.52 -7.33
N LEU A 96 -14.59 -1.26 -6.02
CA LEU A 96 -14.00 -2.21 -5.10
C LEU A 96 -14.96 -3.40 -4.95
N ARG A 97 -14.43 -4.61 -4.96
CA ARG A 97 -15.21 -5.85 -4.98
C ARG A 97 -14.87 -6.73 -3.78
N ASP A 98 -15.85 -7.51 -3.34
CA ASP A 98 -15.64 -8.56 -2.34
C ASP A 98 -15.04 -9.83 -2.97
N ALA A 99 -14.88 -10.87 -2.13
CA ALA A 99 -14.29 -12.14 -2.54
C ALA A 99 -15.11 -12.90 -3.59
N ASP A 100 -16.42 -12.62 -3.69
CA ASP A 100 -17.32 -13.21 -4.68
C ASP A 100 -17.34 -12.40 -5.99
N GLY A 101 -16.63 -11.26 -6.02
CA GLY A 101 -16.56 -10.35 -7.15
C GLY A 101 -17.70 -9.33 -7.20
N GLU A 102 -18.57 -9.31 -6.19
CA GLU A 102 -19.66 -8.35 -6.11
C GLU A 102 -19.14 -6.98 -5.67
N LYS A 103 -19.80 -5.91 -6.14
CA LYS A 103 -19.40 -4.55 -5.77
C LYS A 103 -19.70 -4.32 -4.30
N LEU A 104 -18.73 -3.77 -3.57
CA LEU A 104 -18.95 -3.38 -2.20
C LEU A 104 -19.91 -2.18 -2.14
N ASP A 105 -20.97 -2.33 -1.36
CA ASP A 105 -21.99 -1.30 -1.15
C ASP A 105 -22.39 -1.30 0.32
N PHE A 106 -21.98 -0.26 1.04
CA PHE A 106 -22.33 -0.08 2.45
C PHE A 106 -23.74 0.47 2.63
N ASN A 107 -24.47 0.76 1.54
CA ASN A 107 -25.84 1.28 1.56
C ASN A 107 -25.96 2.50 2.48
N ASN A 108 -25.09 3.49 2.27
CA ASN A 108 -25.30 4.78 2.92
C ASN A 108 -26.53 5.45 2.27
N TRP A 109 -27.67 5.20 2.92
CA TRP A 109 -29.01 5.74 2.67
C TRP A 109 -29.72 5.26 1.39
#